data_AF-A0A7S2JNT6-F1
#
_entry.id   AF-A0A7S2JNT6-F1
#
_cell.length_a   1.000
_cell.length_b   1.000
_cell.length_c   1.000
_cell.angle_alpha   90.00
_cell.angle_beta   90.00
_cell.angle_gamma   90.00
#
_symmetry.space_group_name_H-M   'P 1'
#
loop_
_entity.id
_entity.type
_entity.pdbx_description
1 polymer ?
#
loop_
_entity_poly.entity_id
_entity_poly.type
_entity_poly.pdbx_seq_one_letter_code
_entity_poly.pdbx_strand_id
1 'polypeptide(L)'
;MTKGKDAAALAREDVESELEFCGLLATRNAVKAEVAKTVKQLRRSYHRVLMITGDHPLTACQVATQVAMAEGKVLTLEPRGVGDGGGGEEVQNANGCVLEWRSREDPHKSAKPFAVSKLRDVA
;
A
#
# COMPACT_ATOMS: atom_id res chain seq x y z
N MET A 1 12.63 -51.35 -16.60
CA MET A 1 13.55 -50.18 -16.60
C MET A 1 12.99 -49.16 -17.58
N THR A 2 12.09 -48.29 -17.12
CA THR A 2 11.54 -47.21 -17.95
C THR A 2 12.56 -46.07 -17.97
N LYS A 3 13.13 -45.78 -19.15
CA LYS A 3 13.96 -44.58 -19.36
C LYS A 3 13.12 -43.37 -18.97
N GLY A 4 13.55 -42.62 -17.95
CA GLY A 4 12.96 -41.32 -17.64
C GLY A 4 13.07 -40.40 -18.85
N LYS A 5 11.98 -39.73 -19.22
CA LYS A 5 12.03 -38.64 -20.20
C LYS A 5 13.05 -37.61 -19.71
N ASP A 6 13.91 -37.13 -20.60
CA ASP A 6 14.85 -36.05 -20.29
C ASP A 6 14.10 -34.87 -19.69
N ALA A 7 14.52 -34.42 -18.51
CA ALA A 7 13.85 -33.34 -17.78
C ALA A 7 13.79 -32.01 -18.58
N ALA A 8 14.71 -31.84 -19.54
CA ALA A 8 14.73 -30.70 -20.45
C ALA A 8 13.64 -30.74 -21.55
N ALA A 9 12.96 -31.88 -21.74
CA ALA A 9 11.96 -32.09 -22.77
C ALA A 9 10.51 -32.09 -22.26
N LEU A 10 10.28 -31.85 -20.95
CA LEU A 10 8.94 -31.67 -20.41
C LEU A 10 8.47 -30.22 -20.57
N ALA A 11 7.19 -30.05 -20.93
CA ALA A 11 6.53 -28.76 -20.90
C ALA A 11 6.24 -28.35 -19.46
N ARG A 12 6.31 -27.05 -19.17
CA ARG A 12 6.13 -26.51 -17.81
C ARG A 12 4.73 -26.80 -17.28
N GLU A 13 3.74 -26.72 -18.16
CA GLU A 13 2.32 -26.89 -17.88
C GLU A 13 2.01 -28.31 -17.39
N ASP A 14 2.71 -29.31 -17.93
CA ASP A 14 2.54 -30.71 -17.52
C ASP A 14 3.04 -30.93 -16.07
N VAL A 15 4.10 -30.22 -15.66
CA VAL A 15 4.73 -30.36 -14.33
C VAL A 15 4.04 -29.50 -13.27
N GLU A 16 3.48 -28.35 -13.66
CA GLU A 16 2.74 -27.44 -12.77
C GLU A 16 1.23 -27.80 -12.67
N SER A 17 0.83 -28.99 -13.11
CA SER A 17 -0.54 -29.51 -13.03
C SER A 17 -0.79 -30.36 -11.77
N GLU A 18 -2.05 -30.43 -11.30
CA GLU A 18 -2.48 -31.26 -10.16
C GLU A 18 -1.64 -31.08 -8.87
N LEU A 19 -1.18 -29.85 -8.58
CA LEU A 19 -0.36 -29.55 -7.41
C LEU A 19 -1.14 -29.71 -6.09
N GLU A 20 -0.50 -30.28 -5.07
CA GLU A 20 -1.02 -30.34 -3.70
C GLU A 20 -0.66 -29.06 -2.92
N PHE A 21 -1.63 -28.49 -2.21
CA PHE A 21 -1.39 -27.30 -1.38
C PHE A 21 -0.60 -27.67 -0.12
N CYS A 22 0.66 -27.26 -0.06
CA CYS A 22 1.54 -27.55 1.07
C CYS A 22 1.54 -26.50 2.19
N GLY A 23 0.97 -25.30 1.95
CA GLY A 23 0.93 -24.20 2.91
C GLY A 23 1.34 -22.83 2.34
N LEU A 24 1.54 -21.86 3.23
CA LEU A 24 1.94 -20.49 2.88
C LEU A 24 3.25 -20.10 3.56
N LEU A 25 4.06 -19.30 2.85
CA LEU A 25 5.24 -18.63 3.40
C LEU A 25 4.98 -17.13 3.48
N ALA A 26 4.92 -16.58 4.70
CA ALA A 26 4.78 -15.14 4.92
C ALA A 26 6.13 -14.53 5.31
N THR A 27 6.62 -13.58 4.53
CA THR A 27 7.84 -12.82 4.82
C THR A 27 7.49 -11.38 5.16
N ARG A 28 8.29 -10.76 6.04
CA ARG A 28 8.13 -9.36 6.42
C ARG A 28 9.49 -8.67 6.36
N ASN A 29 9.52 -7.47 5.78
CA ASN A 29 10.67 -6.59 5.91
C ASN A 29 10.69 -5.99 7.33
N ALA A 30 11.70 -6.35 8.12
CA ALA A 30 11.85 -5.87 9.49
C ALA A 30 12.41 -4.46 9.51
N VAL A 31 11.70 -3.53 10.16
CA VAL A 31 12.22 -2.18 10.38
C VAL A 31 13.33 -2.24 11.43
N LYS A 32 14.41 -1.48 11.23
CA LYS A 32 15.49 -1.34 12.22
C LYS A 32 14.92 -0.89 13.56
N ALA A 33 15.29 -1.58 14.64
CA ALA A 33 14.72 -1.39 15.98
C ALA A 33 14.75 0.07 16.49
N GLU A 34 15.82 0.81 16.18
CA GLU A 34 15.98 2.20 16.63
C GLU A 34 15.07 3.21 15.91
N VAL A 35 14.52 2.88 14.74
CA VAL A 35 13.80 3.86 13.90
C VAL A 35 12.58 4.44 14.62
N ALA A 36 11.78 3.59 15.25
CA ALA A 36 10.58 4.05 15.98
C ALA A 36 10.94 5.01 17.12
N LYS A 37 12.04 4.74 17.83
CA LYS A 37 12.55 5.60 18.91
C LYS A 37 13.03 6.94 18.36
N THR A 38 13.81 6.94 17.29
CA THR A 38 14.30 8.17 16.65
C THR A 38 13.16 9.02 16.10
N VAL A 39 12.20 8.42 15.40
CA VAL A 39 11.01 9.13 14.90
C VAL A 39 10.24 9.77 16.05
N LYS A 40 10.05 9.06 17.17
CA LYS A 40 9.38 9.60 18.35
C LYS A 40 10.14 10.77 18.98
N GLN A 41 11.47 10.71 19.03
CA GLN A 41 12.31 11.80 19.52
C GLN A 41 12.19 13.04 18.61
N LEU A 42 12.22 12.85 17.29
CA LEU A 42 12.04 13.92 16.31
C LEU A 42 10.66 14.58 16.40
N ARG A 43 9.60 13.78 16.53
CA ARG A 43 8.24 14.31 16.74
C ARG A 43 8.14 15.12 18.04
N ARG A 44 8.80 14.66 19.12
CA ARG A 44 8.85 15.37 20.42
C ARG A 44 9.67 16.66 20.39
N SER A 45 10.64 16.78 19.48
CA SER A 45 11.39 18.01 19.26
C SER A 45 10.74 18.91 18.21
N TYR A 46 9.43 18.76 17.95
CA TYR A 46 8.66 19.55 16.97
C TYR A 46 9.15 19.45 15.52
N HIS A 47 9.86 18.37 15.16
CA HIS A 47 10.22 18.11 13.77
C HIS A 47 9.10 17.33 13.08
N ARG A 48 8.70 17.80 11.89
CA ARG A 48 7.78 17.06 11.01
C ARG A 48 8.55 15.99 10.26
N VAL A 49 8.22 14.73 10.52
CA VAL A 49 8.83 13.58 9.84
C VAL A 49 7.94 13.16 8.65
N LEU A 50 8.53 13.05 7.47
CA LEU A 50 7.87 12.61 6.23
C LEU A 50 8.59 11.37 5.69
N MET A 51 7.83 10.42 5.12
CA MET A 51 8.36 9.25 4.44
C MET A 51 8.20 9.43 2.94
N ILE A 52 9.30 9.29 2.20
CA ILE A 52 9.33 9.27 0.74
C ILE A 52 9.90 7.90 0.35
N THR A 53 9.11 7.09 -0.33
CA THR A 53 9.52 5.76 -0.81
C THR A 53 8.92 5.49 -2.19
N GLY A 54 9.58 4.61 -2.96
CA GLY A 54 9.06 4.06 -4.21
C GLY A 54 8.32 2.73 -4.03
N ASP A 55 8.20 2.24 -2.79
CA ASP A 55 7.46 1.02 -2.49
C ASP A 55 5.96 1.19 -2.72
N HIS A 56 5.28 0.06 -2.92
CA HIS A 56 3.82 0.03 -3.01
C HIS A 56 3.17 0.72 -1.79
N PRO A 57 2.09 1.52 -1.97
CA PRO A 57 1.48 2.30 -0.88
C PRO A 57 1.16 1.48 0.37
N LEU A 58 0.71 0.23 0.21
CA LEU A 58 0.40 -0.65 1.34
C LEU A 58 1.64 -1.02 2.16
N THR A 59 2.79 -1.20 1.53
CA THR A 59 4.07 -1.44 2.21
C THR A 59 4.49 -0.19 2.98
N ALA A 60 4.40 0.98 2.35
CA ALA A 60 4.70 2.26 2.98
C ALA A 60 3.81 2.52 4.22
N CYS A 61 2.49 2.29 4.09
CA CYS A 61 1.55 2.41 5.19
C CYS A 61 1.91 1.47 6.35
N GLN A 62 2.22 0.20 6.04
CA GLN A 62 2.61 -0.78 7.05
C GLN A 62 3.88 -0.36 7.81
N VAL A 63 4.90 0.14 7.11
CA VAL A 63 6.14 0.63 7.74
C VAL A 63 5.84 1.88 8.56
N ALA A 64 5.09 2.85 8.01
CA ALA A 64 4.73 4.09 8.69
C ALA A 64 3.96 3.86 10.00
N THR A 65 3.06 2.87 10.04
CA THR A 65 2.37 2.48 11.27
C THR A 65 3.33 1.82 12.27
N GLN A 66 4.25 0.95 11.83
CA GLN A 66 5.24 0.32 12.71
C GLN A 66 6.16 1.33 13.40
N VAL A 67 6.50 2.42 12.74
CA VAL A 67 7.40 3.46 13.28
C VAL A 67 6.65 4.63 13.93
N ALA A 68 5.34 4.48 14.17
CA ALA A 68 4.48 5.53 14.72
C ALA A 68 4.57 6.87 13.94
N MET A 69 4.66 6.80 12.62
CA MET A 69 4.48 7.95 11.72
C MET A 69 3.03 8.12 11.31
N ALA A 70 2.28 7.02 11.22
CA ALA A 70 0.86 7.01 10.91
C ALA A 70 0.07 6.31 12.02
N GLU A 71 -0.99 6.95 12.50
CA GLU A 71 -1.89 6.45 13.54
C GLU A 71 -3.33 6.51 13.02
N GLY A 72 -4.14 5.49 13.32
CA GLY A 72 -5.53 5.41 12.87
C GLY A 72 -5.68 5.11 11.38
N LYS A 73 -6.71 5.70 10.77
CA LYS A 73 -7.13 5.41 9.39
C LYS A 73 -6.19 6.06 8.38
N VAL A 74 -5.51 5.24 7.58
CA VAL A 74 -4.65 5.68 6.49
C VAL A 74 -5.43 5.65 5.17
N LEU A 75 -5.36 6.74 4.41
CA LEU A 75 -5.97 6.86 3.09
C LEU A 75 -4.90 6.80 2.01
N THR A 76 -5.18 6.12 0.91
CA THR A 76 -4.36 6.13 -0.31
C THR A 76 -5.02 7.00 -1.36
N LEU A 77 -4.22 7.71 -2.15
CA LEU A 77 -4.69 8.49 -3.29
C LEU A 77 -4.33 7.74 -4.56
N GLU A 78 -5.34 7.31 -5.31
CA GLU A 78 -5.19 6.41 -6.45
C GLU A 78 -5.89 6.98 -7.69
N PRO A 79 -5.42 6.68 -8.91
CA PRO A 79 -6.14 7.02 -10.13
C PRO A 79 -7.51 6.35 -10.17
N ARG A 80 -8.54 7.10 -10.57
CA ARG A 80 -9.86 6.52 -10.81
C ARG A 80 -9.78 5.55 -11.99
N GLY A 81 -10.22 4.31 -11.78
CA GLY A 81 -10.34 3.34 -12.87
C GLY A 81 -11.34 3.83 -13.93
N VAL A 82 -11.02 3.62 -15.21
CA VAL A 82 -11.95 3.90 -16.32
C VAL A 82 -13.10 2.89 -16.21
N GLY A 83 -14.19 3.26 -15.52
CA GLY A 83 -15.40 2.43 -15.43
C GLY A 83 -16.19 2.53 -14.13
N ASP A 84 -15.66 3.15 -13.07
CA ASP A 84 -16.36 3.21 -11.78
C ASP A 84 -17.09 4.56 -11.60
N GLY A 85 -18.42 4.53 -11.65
CA GLY A 85 -19.31 5.70 -11.61
C GLY A 85 -19.50 6.30 -10.20
N GLY A 86 -18.45 6.35 -9.38
CA GLY A 86 -18.50 6.86 -8.01
C GLY A 86 -18.36 8.39 -7.93
N GLY A 87 -19.35 9.05 -7.32
CA GLY A 87 -19.42 10.51 -7.11
C GLY A 87 -18.51 11.04 -5.99
N GLY A 88 -17.20 10.84 -6.14
CA GLY A 88 -16.17 11.46 -5.29
C GLY A 88 -15.80 12.88 -5.75
N GLU A 89 -15.23 13.69 -4.84
CA GLU A 89 -14.72 15.03 -5.13
C GLU A 89 -13.48 14.96 -6.04
N GLU A 90 -13.56 15.61 -7.21
CA GLU A 90 -12.56 15.54 -8.27
C GLU A 90 -11.30 16.33 -7.92
N VAL A 91 -10.16 15.66 -7.74
CA VAL A 91 -8.86 16.31 -7.84
C VAL A 91 -8.38 16.15 -9.28
N GLN A 92 -8.72 17.12 -10.12
CA GLN A 92 -8.26 17.17 -11.52
C GLN A 92 -6.80 17.61 -11.54
N ASN A 93 -5.90 16.77 -12.06
CA ASN A 93 -4.56 17.22 -12.41
C ASN A 93 -4.54 17.82 -13.83
N ALA A 94 -3.46 18.53 -14.17
CA ALA A 94 -3.28 19.18 -15.48
C ALA A 94 -3.35 18.24 -16.70
N ASN A 95 -3.41 16.91 -16.47
CA ASN A 95 -3.42 15.87 -17.50
C ASN A 95 -4.76 15.10 -17.56
N GLY A 96 -5.81 15.54 -16.83
CA GLY A 96 -7.12 14.89 -16.83
C GLY A 96 -7.20 13.56 -16.06
N CYS A 97 -6.16 13.19 -15.30
CA CYS A 97 -6.22 12.05 -14.40
C CYS A 97 -6.90 12.50 -13.10
N VAL A 98 -8.09 11.94 -12.84
CA VAL A 98 -8.84 12.16 -11.61
C VAL A 98 -8.30 11.19 -10.56
N LEU A 99 -7.86 11.75 -9.44
CA LEU A 99 -7.41 10.97 -8.29
C LEU A 99 -8.54 10.87 -7.26
N GLU A 100 -8.66 9.69 -6.63
CA GLU A 100 -9.64 9.41 -5.59
C GLU A 100 -8.97 8.89 -4.32
N TRP A 101 -9.48 9.36 -3.18
CA TRP A 101 -9.07 8.88 -1.86
C TRP A 101 -9.79 7.59 -1.52
N ARG A 102 -9.00 6.55 -1.25
CA ARG A 102 -9.49 5.23 -0.87
C ARG A 102 -9.13 4.89 0.56
N SER A 103 -10.08 4.22 1.23
CA SER A 103 -9.94 3.68 2.57
C SER A 103 -9.62 2.19 2.49
N ARG A 104 -8.58 1.75 3.20
CA ARG A 104 -8.27 0.31 3.29
C ARG A 104 -9.39 -0.52 3.94
N GLU A 105 -10.10 0.08 4.90
CA GLU A 105 -11.17 -0.58 5.65
C GLU A 105 -12.46 -0.73 4.83
N ASP A 106 -12.63 0.10 3.80
CA ASP A 106 -13.87 0.17 3.03
C ASP A 106 -13.53 0.63 1.60
N PRO A 107 -13.16 -0.30 0.71
CA PRO A 107 -12.63 0.03 -0.62
C PRO A 107 -13.67 0.67 -1.53
N HIS A 108 -14.95 0.40 -1.29
CA HIS A 108 -16.07 0.85 -2.13
C HIS A 108 -16.58 2.24 -1.72
N LYS A 109 -16.10 2.79 -0.60
CA LYS A 109 -16.54 4.07 -0.10
C LYS A 109 -15.45 5.13 -0.32
N SER A 110 -15.78 6.09 -1.19
CA SER A 110 -14.98 7.30 -1.36
C SER A 110 -14.77 7.98 -0.01
N ALA A 111 -13.51 8.14 0.38
CA ALA A 111 -13.15 8.69 1.69
C ALA A 111 -12.80 10.17 1.54
N LYS A 112 -13.22 11.01 2.50
CA LYS A 112 -12.80 12.42 2.53
C LYS A 112 -11.63 12.58 3.50
N PRO A 113 -10.44 13.01 3.04
CA PRO A 113 -9.24 13.09 3.88
C PRO A 113 -9.30 14.20 4.92
N PHE A 114 -9.98 15.30 4.60
CA PHE A 114 -10.18 16.43 5.50
C PHE A 114 -11.50 17.12 5.16
N ALA A 115 -12.13 17.73 6.16
CA ALA A 115 -13.21 18.67 5.92
C ALA A 115 -12.57 20.00 5.53
N VAL A 116 -12.68 20.40 4.25
CA VAL A 116 -12.13 21.67 3.73
C VAL A 116 -12.58 22.87 4.56
N SER A 117 -13.80 22.82 5.13
CA SER A 117 -14.34 23.83 6.03
C SER A 117 -13.56 24.00 7.34
N LYS A 118 -12.78 22.99 7.76
CA LYS A 118 -11.95 22.99 8.97
C LYS A 118 -10.49 23.32 8.69
N LEU A 119 -10.12 23.58 7.44
CA LEU A 119 -8.74 23.86 7.01
C LEU A 119 -8.33 25.34 7.17
N ARG A 120 -9.01 26.10 8.05
CA ARG A 120 -8.72 27.52 8.28
C ARG A 120 -7.57 27.77 9.26
N ASP A 121 -7.12 26.75 9.99
CA ASP A 121 -6.16 26.90 11.09
C ASP A 121 -4.77 26.31 10.79
N VAL A 122 -4.36 26.18 9.52
CA VAL A 122 -3.07 25.58 9.11
C VAL A 122 -2.13 26.60 8.45
N ALA A 123 -2.23 27.87 8.83
CA ALA A 123 -1.26 28.91 8.48
C ALA A 123 -0.53 29.39 9.73
#